data_AF-A0A957MF97-F1
#
_entry.id   AF-A0A957MF97-F1
#
_cell.length_a   1.000
_cell.length_b   1.000
_cell.length_c   1.000
_cell.angle_alpha   90.00
_cell.angle_beta   90.00
_cell.angle_gamma   90.00
#
_symmetry.space_group_name_H-M   'P 1'
#
loop_
_entity.id
_entity.type
_entity.pdbx_description
1 polymer ?
#
loop_
_entity_poly.entity_id
_entity_poly.type
_entity_poly.pdbx_seq_one_letter_code
_entity_poly.pdbx_strand_id
1 'polypeptide(L)'
;GNVVQWGIQLPGPWTTGFEYWVAAAGGSLISEDGTSFVGYMDSPEVQNAVQFYADLYNKHKVAPPPADMNAFGGGNSEFDNGTAAMRLFGRWPQSGMKENPNIDLGVAPLPAGADRAGVLFWGGFGISSLSDNPEAAWRFLRFYTGAEGAEIWKDWALPTVKSVAEESGLSTDPIEGVWLNELNHLAPRAYVFTPYWGQTADPALRRVLESAILDPNANVAELLATAAQEAQAALEDVQQ
;
A
#
# COMPACT_ATOMS: atom_id res chain seq x y z
N GLY A 1 -24.26 -18.15 -10.65
CA GLY A 1 -23.25 -19.19 -10.89
C GLY A 1 -22.24 -19.12 -9.78
N ASN A 2 -21.63 -20.25 -9.40
CA ASN A 2 -20.56 -20.25 -8.40
C ASN A 2 -19.32 -19.61 -9.04
N VAL A 3 -18.77 -18.57 -8.41
CA VAL A 3 -17.51 -17.97 -8.87
C VAL A 3 -16.39 -18.98 -8.60
N VAL A 4 -15.69 -19.38 -9.65
CA VAL A 4 -14.55 -20.32 -9.56
C VAL A 4 -13.20 -19.66 -9.81
N GLN A 5 -13.21 -18.41 -10.32
CA GLN A 5 -12.02 -17.61 -10.55
C GLN A 5 -12.38 -16.11 -10.50
N TRP A 6 -11.52 -15.32 -9.88
CA TRP A 6 -11.62 -13.86 -9.79
C TRP A 6 -10.66 -13.17 -10.78
N GLY A 7 -10.99 -11.94 -11.15
CA GLY A 7 -10.13 -11.12 -12.01
C GLY A 7 -8.92 -10.59 -11.25
N ILE A 8 -9.13 -10.07 -10.04
CA ILE A 8 -8.07 -9.41 -9.27
C ILE A 8 -8.27 -9.58 -7.76
N GLN A 9 -7.19 -9.91 -7.03
CA GLN A 9 -7.14 -9.78 -5.58
C GLN A 9 -6.68 -8.36 -5.21
N LEU A 10 -7.51 -7.67 -4.41
CA LEU A 10 -7.29 -6.31 -3.93
C LEU A 10 -6.92 -6.33 -2.43
N PRO A 11 -6.25 -5.28 -1.91
CA PRO A 11 -5.74 -5.25 -0.54
C PRO A 11 -6.81 -5.08 0.56
N GLY A 12 -8.11 -5.08 0.23
CA GLY A 12 -9.18 -4.85 1.19
C GLY A 12 -9.17 -3.41 1.73
N PRO A 13 -9.46 -3.19 3.02
CA PRO A 13 -9.46 -1.86 3.62
C PRO A 13 -8.08 -1.36 4.07
N TRP A 14 -6.99 -2.03 3.62
CA TRP A 14 -5.63 -1.60 3.97
C TRP A 14 -5.28 -0.27 3.26
N THR A 15 -5.30 0.81 4.02
CA THR A 15 -5.13 2.21 3.58
C THR A 15 -3.86 2.43 2.76
N THR A 16 -2.72 1.89 3.21
CA THR A 16 -1.44 2.00 2.49
C THR A 16 -1.50 1.39 1.09
N GLY A 17 -2.18 0.25 0.95
CA GLY A 17 -2.41 -0.36 -0.37
C GLY A 17 -3.42 0.43 -1.21
N PHE A 18 -4.31 1.17 -0.55
CA PHE A 18 -5.31 2.01 -1.20
C PHE A 18 -4.76 3.37 -1.70
N GLU A 19 -3.72 3.94 -1.07
CA GLU A 19 -3.15 5.26 -1.42
C GLU A 19 -2.72 5.37 -2.90
N TYR A 20 -2.35 4.25 -3.55
CA TYR A 20 -2.12 4.23 -5.00
C TYR A 20 -3.34 4.73 -5.81
N TRP A 21 -4.55 4.32 -5.44
CA TRP A 21 -5.76 4.69 -6.17
C TRP A 21 -6.06 6.19 -6.07
N VAL A 22 -5.74 6.78 -4.91
CA VAL A 22 -5.84 8.24 -4.72
C VAL A 22 -4.87 8.96 -5.64
N ALA A 23 -3.60 8.54 -5.64
CA ALA A 23 -2.58 9.14 -6.49
C ALA A 23 -2.88 8.95 -7.99
N ALA A 24 -3.34 7.76 -8.41
CA ALA A 24 -3.72 7.50 -9.79
C ALA A 24 -4.95 8.33 -10.22
N ALA A 25 -5.81 8.71 -9.29
CA ALA A 25 -6.93 9.63 -9.54
C ALA A 25 -6.51 11.12 -9.54
N GLY A 26 -5.23 11.43 -9.32
CA GLY A 26 -4.71 12.80 -9.23
C GLY A 26 -5.06 13.51 -7.93
N GLY A 27 -5.49 12.76 -6.91
CA GLY A 27 -5.87 13.29 -5.59
C GLY A 27 -4.73 13.21 -4.58
N SER A 28 -4.95 13.89 -3.45
CA SER A 28 -4.11 13.84 -2.26
C SER A 28 -4.99 13.72 -1.02
N LEU A 29 -4.52 13.00 0.01
CA LEU A 29 -5.28 12.84 1.26
C LEU A 29 -5.09 14.00 2.24
N ILE A 30 -4.01 14.78 2.09
CA ILE A 30 -3.64 15.89 2.97
C ILE A 30 -2.96 16.99 2.14
N SER A 31 -3.03 18.23 2.60
CA SER A 31 -2.27 19.34 2.03
C SER A 31 -0.75 19.10 2.06
N GLU A 32 -0.02 19.71 1.14
CA GLU A 32 1.45 19.60 1.04
C GLU A 32 2.17 20.13 2.30
N ASP A 33 1.58 21.09 3.01
CA ASP A 33 2.10 21.58 4.29
C ASP A 33 1.76 20.68 5.49
N GLY A 34 0.99 19.62 5.28
CA GLY A 34 0.65 18.63 6.30
C GLY A 34 -0.39 19.07 7.31
N THR A 35 -1.16 20.13 7.03
CA THR A 35 -2.06 20.78 8.01
C THR A 35 -3.55 20.56 7.78
N SER A 36 -3.95 20.16 6.57
CA SER A 36 -5.36 20.13 6.17
C SER A 36 -5.76 18.78 5.54
N PHE A 37 -6.67 18.06 6.19
CA PHE A 37 -7.35 16.89 5.60
C PHE A 37 -8.63 17.30 4.87
N VAL A 38 -9.35 18.29 5.39
CA VAL A 38 -10.57 18.84 4.77
C VAL A 38 -10.21 19.57 3.48
N GLY A 39 -10.98 19.32 2.42
CA GLY A 39 -10.72 19.74 1.05
C GLY A 39 -9.77 18.82 0.27
N TYR A 40 -9.10 17.88 0.94
CA TYR A 40 -8.14 16.95 0.33
C TYR A 40 -8.66 15.50 0.41
N MET A 41 -8.84 14.96 1.62
CA MET A 41 -9.39 13.62 1.83
C MET A 41 -10.82 13.47 1.30
N ASP A 42 -11.62 14.54 1.33
CA ASP A 42 -12.99 14.58 0.80
C ASP A 42 -13.08 15.24 -0.59
N SER A 43 -11.96 15.38 -1.28
CA SER A 43 -11.92 15.91 -2.65
C SER A 43 -12.68 15.01 -3.65
N PRO A 44 -13.18 15.57 -4.77
CA PRO A 44 -13.80 14.78 -5.84
C PRO A 44 -12.91 13.64 -6.36
N GLU A 45 -11.60 13.85 -6.42
CA GLU A 45 -10.61 12.86 -6.85
C GLU A 45 -10.57 11.66 -5.90
N VAL A 46 -10.53 11.90 -4.58
CA VAL A 46 -10.56 10.82 -3.58
C VAL A 46 -11.91 10.13 -3.55
N GLN A 47 -13.02 10.87 -3.68
CA GLN A 47 -14.36 10.29 -3.80
C GLN A 47 -14.46 9.33 -4.99
N ASN A 48 -13.94 9.73 -6.15
CA ASN A 48 -13.91 8.89 -7.35
C ASN A 48 -13.04 7.64 -7.14
N ALA A 49 -11.88 7.78 -6.49
CA ALA A 49 -10.99 6.64 -6.19
C ALA A 49 -11.68 5.62 -5.26
N VAL A 50 -12.32 6.07 -4.17
CA VAL A 50 -13.04 5.19 -3.24
C VAL A 50 -14.23 4.52 -3.93
N GLN A 51 -15.02 5.28 -4.71
CA GLN A 51 -16.16 4.72 -5.43
C GLN A 51 -15.72 3.68 -6.46
N PHE A 52 -14.67 3.96 -7.23
CA PHE A 52 -14.15 3.01 -8.20
C PHE A 52 -13.65 1.73 -7.52
N TYR A 53 -12.94 1.86 -6.41
CA TYR A 53 -12.46 0.72 -5.62
C TYR A 53 -13.62 -0.13 -5.08
N ALA A 54 -14.67 0.49 -4.55
CA ALA A 54 -15.89 -0.18 -4.12
C ALA A 54 -16.63 -0.86 -5.30
N ASP A 55 -16.69 -0.22 -6.47
CA ASP A 55 -17.30 -0.75 -7.68
C ASP A 55 -16.61 -2.05 -8.15
N LEU A 56 -15.29 -2.20 -7.96
CA LEU A 56 -14.57 -3.44 -8.30
C LEU A 56 -15.10 -4.66 -7.50
N TYR A 57 -15.46 -4.45 -6.23
CA TYR A 57 -16.08 -5.48 -5.39
C TYR A 57 -17.58 -5.65 -5.71
N ASN A 58 -18.33 -4.55 -5.72
CA ASN A 58 -19.79 -4.59 -5.59
C ASN A 58 -20.52 -4.59 -6.93
N LYS A 59 -20.03 -3.81 -7.89
CA LYS A 59 -20.66 -3.62 -9.21
C LYS A 59 -20.09 -4.57 -10.25
N HIS A 60 -18.77 -4.57 -10.40
CA HIS A 60 -18.07 -5.40 -11.37
C HIS A 60 -17.86 -6.83 -10.88
N LYS A 61 -17.79 -7.03 -9.56
CA LYS A 61 -17.60 -8.35 -8.92
C LYS A 61 -16.39 -9.09 -9.48
N VAL A 62 -15.31 -8.34 -9.70
CA VAL A 62 -14.04 -8.85 -10.24
C VAL A 62 -13.04 -9.17 -9.14
N ALA A 63 -13.28 -8.66 -7.92
CA ALA A 63 -12.47 -8.93 -6.75
C ALA A 63 -13.25 -9.74 -5.69
N PRO A 64 -12.62 -10.73 -5.06
CA PRO A 64 -13.25 -11.45 -3.96
C PRO A 64 -13.49 -10.51 -2.78
N PRO A 65 -14.59 -10.66 -2.02
CA PRO A 65 -14.75 -9.96 -0.75
C PRO A 65 -13.55 -10.25 0.17
N PRO A 66 -13.11 -9.28 0.99
CA PRO A 66 -12.08 -9.52 2.00
C PRO A 66 -12.46 -10.69 2.92
N ALA A 67 -11.54 -11.63 3.10
CA ALA A 67 -11.75 -12.78 4.00
C ALA A 67 -11.67 -12.37 5.48
N ASP A 68 -10.82 -11.38 5.79
CA ASP A 68 -10.76 -10.73 7.09
C ASP A 68 -10.45 -9.24 6.89
N MET A 69 -11.38 -8.37 7.29
CA MET A 69 -11.23 -6.92 7.22
C MET A 69 -10.08 -6.39 8.08
N ASN A 70 -9.62 -7.16 9.06
CA ASN A 70 -8.47 -6.83 9.90
C ASN A 70 -7.15 -7.36 9.40
N ALA A 71 -7.18 -8.31 8.46
CA ALA A 71 -5.97 -8.89 7.93
C ALA A 71 -5.31 -7.97 6.90
N PHE A 72 -3.97 -8.00 6.93
CA PHE A 72 -3.16 -7.33 5.93
C PHE A 72 -3.47 -7.86 4.52
N GLY A 73 -3.68 -6.96 3.55
CA GLY A 73 -4.02 -7.35 2.19
C GLY A 73 -5.38 -8.06 2.04
N GLY A 74 -6.33 -7.81 2.95
CA GLY A 74 -7.69 -8.37 2.93
C GLY A 74 -7.81 -9.79 3.49
N GLY A 75 -6.70 -10.45 3.84
CA GLY A 75 -6.68 -11.84 4.33
C GLY A 75 -6.93 -12.89 3.25
N ASN A 76 -6.91 -12.48 1.99
CA ASN A 76 -7.23 -13.28 0.81
C ASN A 76 -6.02 -14.12 0.35
N SER A 77 -6.29 -15.31 -0.21
CA SER A 77 -5.29 -16.27 -0.70
C SER A 77 -5.57 -16.76 -2.13
N GLU A 78 -6.51 -16.12 -2.82
CA GLU A 78 -7.01 -16.55 -4.13
C GLU A 78 -5.91 -16.50 -5.19
N PHE A 79 -5.06 -15.48 -5.20
CA PHE A 79 -3.94 -15.44 -6.14
C PHE A 79 -2.94 -16.58 -5.87
N ASP A 80 -2.62 -16.82 -4.61
CA ASP A 80 -1.67 -17.86 -4.20
C ASP A 80 -2.22 -19.28 -4.45
N ASN A 81 -3.55 -19.42 -4.54
CA ASN A 81 -4.24 -20.66 -4.90
C ASN A 81 -4.56 -20.77 -6.41
N GLY A 82 -4.15 -19.80 -7.24
CA GLY A 82 -4.46 -19.77 -8.67
C GLY A 82 -5.94 -19.49 -9.00
N THR A 83 -6.73 -19.02 -8.04
CA THR A 83 -8.15 -18.67 -8.19
C THR A 83 -8.41 -17.17 -8.32
N ALA A 84 -7.36 -16.35 -8.39
CA ALA A 84 -7.41 -14.97 -8.91
C ALA A 84 -6.34 -14.77 -9.98
N ALA A 85 -6.68 -14.12 -11.10
CA ALA A 85 -5.76 -13.94 -12.22
C ALA A 85 -4.66 -12.89 -11.97
N MET A 86 -4.98 -11.84 -11.19
CA MET A 86 -4.06 -10.76 -10.83
C MET A 86 -4.10 -10.50 -9.33
N ARG A 87 -3.04 -9.88 -8.80
CA ARG A 87 -2.99 -9.35 -7.43
C ARG A 87 -2.35 -7.98 -7.45
N LEU A 88 -3.02 -6.97 -6.89
CA LEU A 88 -2.43 -5.65 -6.69
C LEU A 88 -1.84 -5.57 -5.29
N PHE A 89 -0.51 -5.62 -5.22
CA PHE A 89 0.23 -5.65 -3.97
C PHE A 89 1.69 -5.22 -4.21
N GLY A 90 2.48 -5.07 -3.15
CA GLY A 90 3.91 -4.75 -3.32
C GLY A 90 4.79 -6.00 -3.45
N ARG A 91 6.09 -5.76 -3.60
CA ARG A 91 7.11 -6.77 -3.93
C ARG A 91 7.35 -7.84 -2.85
N TRP A 92 7.08 -7.55 -1.57
CA TRP A 92 7.54 -8.38 -0.45
C TRP A 92 7.13 -9.88 -0.46
N PRO A 93 5.97 -10.32 -0.99
CA PRO A 93 5.65 -11.75 -1.02
C PRO A 93 6.22 -12.48 -2.25
N GLN A 94 6.93 -11.77 -3.13
CA GLN A 94 7.36 -12.29 -4.43
C GLN A 94 8.24 -13.53 -4.35
N SER A 95 9.15 -13.62 -3.36
CA SER A 95 10.01 -14.78 -3.19
C SER A 95 9.17 -16.06 -3.01
N GLY A 96 8.15 -16.01 -2.15
CA GLY A 96 7.20 -17.10 -1.97
C GLY A 96 6.35 -17.38 -3.21
N MET A 97 5.97 -16.35 -3.98
CA MET A 97 5.23 -16.52 -5.23
C MET A 97 6.05 -17.24 -6.32
N LYS A 98 7.36 -16.98 -6.41
CA LYS A 98 8.27 -17.65 -7.35
C LYS A 98 8.43 -19.15 -7.04
N GLU A 99 8.26 -19.55 -5.79
CA GLU A 99 8.33 -20.95 -5.35
C GLU A 99 6.97 -21.66 -5.37
N ASN A 100 5.88 -20.93 -5.59
CA ASN A 100 4.53 -21.47 -5.56
C ASN A 100 4.19 -22.18 -6.89
N PRO A 101 3.93 -23.50 -6.89
CA PRO A 101 3.64 -24.25 -8.11
C PRO A 101 2.31 -23.88 -8.77
N ASN A 102 1.44 -23.13 -8.09
CA ASN A 102 0.18 -22.65 -8.64
C ASN A 102 0.32 -21.37 -9.47
N ILE A 103 1.50 -20.73 -9.48
CA ILE A 103 1.71 -19.41 -10.07
C ILE A 103 2.79 -19.49 -11.15
N ASP A 104 2.47 -19.00 -12.34
CA ASP A 104 3.45 -18.58 -13.34
C ASP A 104 3.58 -17.05 -13.26
N LEU A 105 4.59 -16.58 -12.54
CA LEU A 105 4.64 -15.20 -12.08
C LEU A 105 5.10 -14.23 -13.17
N GLY A 106 4.24 -13.28 -13.53
CA GLY A 106 4.60 -12.05 -14.22
C GLY A 106 4.37 -10.82 -13.32
N VAL A 107 5.11 -9.74 -13.58
CA VAL A 107 4.90 -8.42 -12.95
C VAL A 107 4.72 -7.38 -14.04
N ALA A 108 3.78 -6.47 -13.84
CA ALA A 108 3.50 -5.37 -14.74
C ALA A 108 3.39 -4.05 -13.94
N PRO A 109 3.66 -2.90 -14.57
CA PRO A 109 3.37 -1.59 -13.99
C PRO A 109 1.93 -1.46 -13.51
N LEU A 110 1.71 -0.58 -12.54
CA LEU A 110 0.35 -0.28 -12.08
C LEU A 110 -0.47 0.37 -13.22
N PRO A 111 -1.79 0.09 -13.30
CA PRO A 111 -2.66 0.79 -14.24
C PRO A 111 -2.56 2.31 -14.05
N ALA A 112 -2.44 3.07 -15.13
CA ALA A 112 -2.51 4.52 -15.05
C ALA A 112 -3.97 4.98 -14.94
N GLY A 113 -4.20 6.00 -14.11
CA GLY A 113 -5.49 6.70 -14.03
C GLY A 113 -5.40 8.05 -14.76
N ALA A 114 -5.80 9.12 -14.07
CA ALA A 114 -5.48 10.48 -14.49
C ALA A 114 -3.96 10.67 -14.52
N ASP A 115 -3.27 10.11 -13.54
CA ASP A 115 -1.82 10.09 -13.45
C ASP A 115 -1.25 8.66 -13.49
N ARG A 116 0.00 8.55 -13.96
CA ARG A 116 0.82 7.36 -13.73
C ARG A 116 1.48 7.51 -12.37
N ALA A 117 1.01 6.74 -11.40
CA ALA A 117 1.49 6.80 -10.03
C ALA A 117 1.71 5.39 -9.44
N GLY A 118 2.71 5.28 -8.58
CA GLY A 118 2.89 4.20 -7.63
C GLY A 118 3.11 4.76 -6.23
N VAL A 119 3.12 3.89 -5.22
CA VAL A 119 3.43 4.30 -3.84
C VAL A 119 4.55 3.44 -3.27
N LEU A 120 5.41 4.06 -2.46
CA LEU A 120 6.50 3.37 -1.79
C LEU A 120 6.08 2.94 -0.39
N PHE A 121 6.25 1.65 -0.11
CA PHE A 121 6.22 1.11 1.24
C PHE A 121 7.63 0.72 1.66
N TRP A 122 7.98 1.03 2.90
CA TRP A 122 9.25 0.67 3.49
C TRP A 122 9.05 0.31 4.95
N GLY A 123 9.94 -0.54 5.46
CA GLY A 123 10.07 -0.85 6.88
C GLY A 123 11.44 -0.41 7.36
N GLY A 124 11.52 0.03 8.62
CA GLY A 124 12.76 0.39 9.28
C GLY A 124 13.01 -0.47 10.51
N PHE A 125 14.25 -0.42 10.99
CA PHE A 125 14.64 -1.06 12.25
C PHE A 125 15.05 0.02 13.25
N GLY A 126 14.57 -0.12 14.49
CA GLY A 126 14.95 0.74 15.60
C GLY A 126 15.55 -0.08 16.74
N ILE A 127 16.43 0.53 17.52
CA ILE A 127 16.91 -0.03 18.78
C ILE A 127 16.05 0.57 19.88
N SER A 128 15.33 -0.28 20.61
CA SER A 128 14.55 0.18 21.78
C SER A 128 15.48 0.86 22.79
N SER A 129 15.03 2.00 23.32
CA SER A 129 15.73 2.70 24.41
C SER A 129 15.80 1.87 25.70
N LEU A 130 14.99 0.81 25.80
CA LEU A 130 14.95 -0.14 26.92
C LEU A 130 15.82 -1.39 26.68
N SER A 131 16.61 -1.43 25.60
CA SER A 131 17.45 -2.60 25.31
C SER A 131 18.56 -2.77 26.35
N ASP A 132 18.69 -3.98 26.90
CA ASP A 132 19.85 -4.35 27.74
C ASP A 132 21.14 -4.54 26.92
N ASN A 133 21.06 -4.58 25.59
CA ASN A 133 22.18 -4.87 24.71
C ASN A 133 22.27 -3.89 23.51
N PRO A 134 22.29 -2.56 23.73
CA PRO A 134 22.19 -1.57 22.66
C PRO A 134 23.39 -1.62 21.70
N GLU A 135 24.59 -1.91 22.20
CA GLU A 135 25.78 -2.03 21.34
C GLU A 135 25.73 -3.26 20.43
N ALA A 136 25.23 -4.40 20.92
CA ALA A 136 25.10 -5.60 20.11
C ALA A 136 24.02 -5.41 19.04
N ALA A 137 22.88 -4.81 19.42
CA ALA A 137 21.84 -4.43 18.48
C ALA A 137 22.36 -3.46 17.41
N TRP A 138 23.17 -2.46 17.80
CA TRP A 138 23.81 -1.55 16.86
C TRP A 138 24.75 -2.26 15.88
N ARG A 139 25.63 -3.15 16.36
CA ARG A 139 26.51 -3.93 15.48
C ARG A 139 25.71 -4.78 14.49
N PHE A 140 24.63 -5.41 14.96
CA PHE A 140 23.74 -6.18 14.10
C PHE A 140 23.06 -5.30 13.04
N LEU A 141 22.44 -4.18 13.43
CA LEU A 141 21.77 -3.30 12.48
C LEU A 141 22.76 -2.71 11.46
N ARG A 142 23.99 -2.35 11.86
CA ARG A 142 25.01 -1.88 10.93
C ARG A 142 25.39 -2.93 9.88
N PHE A 143 25.50 -4.19 10.28
CA PHE A 143 25.70 -5.30 9.34
C PHE A 143 24.48 -5.47 8.43
N TYR A 144 23.29 -5.56 9.03
CA TYR A 144 22.04 -5.85 8.36
C TYR A 144 21.65 -4.79 7.31
N THR A 145 21.82 -3.51 7.63
CA THR A 145 21.52 -2.40 6.71
C THR A 145 22.72 -1.96 5.87
N GLY A 146 23.90 -2.53 6.13
CA GLY A 146 25.11 -2.33 5.34
C GLY A 146 25.10 -3.15 4.05
N ALA A 147 26.18 -3.01 3.27
CA ALA A 147 26.30 -3.69 1.97
C ALA A 147 26.18 -5.23 2.10
N GLU A 148 26.83 -5.84 3.10
CA GLU A 148 26.77 -7.29 3.32
C GLU A 148 25.34 -7.78 3.59
N GLY A 149 24.58 -7.08 4.45
CA GLY A 149 23.19 -7.42 4.71
C GLY A 149 22.29 -7.15 3.49
N ALA A 150 22.51 -6.04 2.78
CA ALA A 150 21.75 -5.72 1.57
C ALA A 150 21.96 -6.76 0.45
N GLU A 151 23.16 -7.32 0.30
CA GLU A 151 23.42 -8.43 -0.62
C GLU A 151 22.62 -9.69 -0.29
N ILE A 152 22.37 -9.95 1.00
CA ILE A 152 21.53 -11.08 1.45
C ILE A 152 20.04 -10.77 1.22
N TRP A 153 19.60 -9.53 1.50
CA TRP A 153 18.19 -9.16 1.48
C TRP A 153 17.65 -8.76 0.12
N LYS A 154 18.48 -8.55 -0.91
CA LYS A 154 18.05 -8.12 -2.25
C LYS A 154 17.04 -9.07 -2.92
N ASP A 155 17.06 -10.35 -2.53
CA ASP A 155 16.12 -11.37 -3.04
C ASP A 155 14.72 -11.25 -2.40
N TRP A 156 14.61 -10.54 -1.27
CA TRP A 156 13.39 -10.42 -0.46
C TRP A 156 12.81 -9.00 -0.48
N ALA A 157 13.66 -7.98 -0.54
CA ALA A 157 13.28 -6.56 -0.62
C ALA A 157 14.13 -5.82 -1.66
N LEU A 158 13.66 -4.66 -2.13
CA LEU A 158 14.49 -3.79 -2.96
C LEU A 158 15.69 -3.31 -2.12
N PRO A 159 16.94 -3.49 -2.59
CA PRO A 159 18.10 -3.10 -1.83
C PRO A 159 18.15 -1.58 -1.65
N THR A 160 18.36 -1.13 -0.42
CA THR A 160 18.46 0.30 -0.05
C THR A 160 19.89 0.82 -0.15
N VAL A 161 20.87 -0.06 -0.36
CA VAL A 161 22.27 0.29 -0.60
C VAL A 161 22.49 0.41 -2.11
N LYS A 162 22.80 1.62 -2.57
CA LYS A 162 22.90 1.96 -4.00
C LYS A 162 23.87 1.05 -4.77
N SER A 163 25.06 0.79 -4.23
CA SER A 163 26.04 -0.07 -4.92
C SER A 163 25.54 -1.50 -5.11
N VAL A 164 24.87 -2.06 -4.10
CA VAL A 164 24.23 -3.39 -4.18
C VAL A 164 23.13 -3.37 -5.24
N ALA A 165 22.29 -2.34 -5.28
CA ALA A 165 21.27 -2.20 -6.32
C ALA A 165 21.88 -2.18 -7.73
N GLU A 166 22.93 -1.39 -7.95
CA GLU A 166 23.62 -1.26 -9.25
C GLU A 166 24.33 -2.54 -9.68
N GLU A 167 24.94 -3.27 -8.75
CA GLU A 167 25.71 -4.51 -9.04
C GLU A 167 24.82 -5.78 -9.09
N SER A 168 23.61 -5.72 -8.54
CA SER A 168 22.72 -6.88 -8.43
C SER A 168 22.17 -7.43 -9.75
N GLY A 169 22.20 -6.63 -10.83
CA GLY A 169 21.57 -6.98 -12.11
C GLY A 169 20.03 -6.93 -12.10
N LEU A 170 19.40 -6.59 -10.97
CA LEU A 170 17.94 -6.55 -10.80
C LEU A 170 17.25 -5.64 -11.83
N SER A 171 17.90 -4.57 -12.29
CA SER A 171 17.33 -3.65 -13.28
C SER A 171 17.11 -4.28 -14.66
N THR A 172 17.79 -5.39 -14.96
CA THR A 172 17.69 -6.11 -16.25
C THR A 172 16.85 -7.38 -16.16
N ASP A 173 16.48 -7.81 -14.96
CA ASP A 173 15.59 -8.95 -14.76
C ASP A 173 14.15 -8.58 -15.17
N PRO A 174 13.42 -9.47 -15.88
CA PRO A 174 12.08 -9.16 -16.41
C PRO A 174 11.01 -8.96 -15.34
N ILE A 175 11.22 -9.45 -14.11
CA ILE A 175 10.35 -9.27 -12.96
C ILE A 175 10.85 -8.11 -12.11
N GLU A 176 12.12 -8.13 -11.71
CA GLU A 176 12.69 -7.16 -10.77
C GLU A 176 12.84 -5.77 -11.40
N GLY A 177 13.14 -5.72 -12.70
CA GLY A 177 13.28 -4.48 -13.45
C GLY A 177 11.99 -3.67 -13.49
N VAL A 178 10.81 -4.33 -13.42
CA VAL A 178 9.53 -3.63 -13.35
C VAL A 178 9.41 -2.86 -12.03
N TRP A 179 9.70 -3.51 -10.89
CA TRP A 179 9.67 -2.83 -9.58
C TRP A 179 10.63 -1.64 -9.52
N LEU A 180 11.86 -1.80 -10.02
CA LEU A 180 12.85 -0.74 -10.03
C LEU A 180 12.46 0.43 -10.94
N ASN A 181 11.86 0.14 -12.10
CA ASN A 181 11.40 1.18 -13.01
C ASN A 181 10.23 1.99 -12.42
N GLU A 182 9.32 1.34 -11.70
CA GLU A 182 8.18 2.01 -11.06
C GLU A 182 8.59 2.97 -9.93
N LEU A 183 9.82 2.87 -9.39
CA LEU A 183 10.36 3.86 -8.46
C LEU A 183 10.47 5.27 -9.07
N ASN A 184 10.52 5.39 -10.41
CA ASN A 184 10.55 6.69 -11.09
C ASN A 184 9.16 7.36 -11.20
N HIS A 185 8.11 6.68 -10.72
CA HIS A 185 6.71 7.11 -10.86
C HIS A 185 5.99 7.17 -9.51
N LEU A 186 6.73 7.38 -8.42
CA LEU A 186 6.18 7.40 -7.07
C LEU A 186 5.46 8.73 -6.78
N ALA A 187 4.26 8.63 -6.22
CA ALA A 187 3.58 9.73 -5.56
C ALA A 187 3.89 9.71 -4.05
N PRO A 188 4.04 10.89 -3.40
CA PRO A 188 4.21 10.97 -1.97
C PRO A 188 2.95 10.49 -1.24
N ARG A 189 3.14 9.66 -0.22
CA ARG A 189 2.07 9.17 0.64
C ARG A 189 1.72 10.21 1.71
N ALA A 190 0.53 10.09 2.30
CA ALA A 190 0.03 11.07 3.28
C ALA A 190 0.95 11.23 4.51
N TYR A 191 1.55 10.13 4.98
CA TYR A 191 2.49 10.16 6.11
C TYR A 191 3.77 10.96 5.85
N VAL A 192 4.10 11.27 4.59
CA VAL A 192 5.27 12.10 4.24
C VAL A 192 5.04 13.54 4.67
N PHE A 193 3.79 14.01 4.63
CA PHE A 193 3.43 15.38 4.97
C PHE A 193 3.13 15.56 6.46
N THR A 194 2.75 14.50 7.16
CA THR A 194 2.48 14.55 8.60
C THR A 194 2.94 13.29 9.35
N PRO A 195 3.68 13.42 10.46
CA PRO A 195 4.06 12.26 11.28
C PRO A 195 2.85 11.66 12.03
N TYR A 196 1.72 12.36 12.06
CA TYR A 196 0.53 11.97 12.81
C TYR A 196 -0.47 11.14 12.01
N TRP A 197 -0.18 10.85 10.73
CA TRP A 197 -1.09 10.10 9.83
C TRP A 197 -1.72 8.87 10.49
N GLY A 198 -0.90 8.03 11.12
CA GLY A 198 -1.34 6.76 11.71
C GLY A 198 -2.31 6.89 12.89
N GLN A 199 -2.26 8.00 13.62
CA GLN A 199 -3.13 8.23 14.80
C GLN A 199 -4.31 9.16 14.50
N THR A 200 -4.33 9.82 13.33
CA THR A 200 -5.38 10.76 12.95
C THR A 200 -6.25 10.22 11.81
N ALA A 201 -5.72 10.29 10.58
CA ALA A 201 -6.46 10.07 9.35
C ALA A 201 -6.54 8.62 8.91
N ASP A 202 -5.52 7.81 9.21
CA ASP A 202 -5.47 6.40 8.82
C ASP A 202 -6.68 5.59 9.31
N PRO A 203 -7.09 5.68 10.61
CA PRO A 203 -8.25 4.95 11.10
C PRO A 203 -9.57 5.44 10.47
N ALA A 204 -9.68 6.73 10.16
CA ALA A 204 -10.87 7.31 9.54
C ALA A 204 -11.02 6.84 8.09
N LEU A 205 -9.95 6.92 7.29
CA LEU A 205 -9.94 6.41 5.92
C LEU A 205 -10.22 4.92 5.87
N ARG A 206 -9.65 4.14 6.80
CA ARG A 206 -9.93 2.71 6.89
C ARG A 206 -11.43 2.42 7.07
N ARG A 207 -12.11 3.13 7.97
CA ARG A 207 -13.57 2.99 8.17
C ARG A 207 -14.37 3.32 6.91
N VAL A 208 -13.95 4.32 6.13
CA VAL A 208 -14.55 4.63 4.83
C VAL A 208 -14.43 3.43 3.89
N LEU A 209 -13.22 2.85 3.77
CA LEU A 209 -13.00 1.69 2.89
C LEU A 209 -13.81 0.48 3.34
N GLU A 210 -13.81 0.16 4.64
CA GLU A 210 -14.63 -0.94 5.18
C GLU A 210 -16.12 -0.74 4.85
N SER A 211 -16.63 0.47 5.06
CA SER A 211 -18.05 0.79 4.80
C SER A 211 -18.40 0.71 3.32
N ALA A 212 -17.56 1.28 2.45
CA ALA A 212 -17.79 1.29 1.00
C ALA A 212 -17.66 -0.12 0.38
N ILE A 213 -16.80 -0.98 0.93
CA ILE A 213 -16.70 -2.38 0.51
C ILE A 213 -17.93 -3.17 0.97
N LEU A 214 -18.38 -2.99 2.21
CA LEU A 214 -19.47 -3.78 2.82
C LEU A 214 -20.88 -3.36 2.37
N ASP A 215 -21.11 -2.07 2.13
CA ASP A 215 -22.40 -1.56 1.69
C ASP A 215 -22.32 -1.03 0.24
N PRO A 216 -22.89 -1.77 -0.74
CA PRO A 216 -22.95 -1.34 -2.13
C PRO A 216 -23.68 0.00 -2.35
N ASN A 217 -24.45 0.49 -1.38
CA ASN A 217 -25.18 1.76 -1.45
C ASN A 217 -24.56 2.85 -0.57
N ALA A 218 -23.36 2.64 -0.03
CA ALA A 218 -22.71 3.61 0.84
C ALA A 218 -22.56 4.97 0.15
N ASN A 219 -22.88 6.04 0.87
CA ASN A 219 -22.68 7.40 0.39
C ASN A 219 -21.20 7.80 0.58
N VAL A 220 -20.36 7.48 -0.41
CA VAL A 220 -18.90 7.72 -0.36
C VAL A 220 -18.55 9.17 -0.06
N ALA A 221 -19.29 10.13 -0.63
CA ALA A 221 -19.04 11.56 -0.41
C ALA A 221 -19.27 11.95 1.06
N GLU A 222 -20.35 11.46 1.66
CA GLU A 222 -20.66 11.71 3.07
C GLU A 222 -19.65 11.02 4.01
N LEU A 223 -19.31 9.76 3.72
CA LEU A 223 -18.30 9.01 4.47
C LEU A 223 -16.95 9.74 4.49
N LEU A 224 -16.49 10.22 3.35
CA LEU A 224 -15.22 10.95 3.25
C LEU A 224 -15.29 12.33 3.90
N ALA A 225 -16.41 13.06 3.77
CA ALA A 225 -16.60 14.34 4.45
C ALA A 225 -16.52 14.17 5.98
N THR A 226 -17.19 13.14 6.53
CA THR A 226 -17.09 12.81 7.95
C THR A 226 -15.66 12.42 8.33
N ALA A 227 -15.02 11.54 7.58
CA ALA A 227 -13.66 11.08 7.86
C ALA A 227 -12.63 12.22 7.81
N ALA A 228 -12.76 13.16 6.88
CA ALA A 228 -11.88 14.32 6.76
C ALA A 228 -12.01 15.25 7.98
N GLN A 229 -13.23 15.47 8.47
CA GLN A 229 -13.48 16.27 9.68
C GLN A 229 -12.94 15.58 10.94
N GLU A 230 -13.14 14.27 11.08
CA GLU A 230 -12.58 13.48 12.19
C GLU A 230 -11.05 13.52 12.19
N ALA A 231 -10.44 13.34 11.01
CA ALA A 231 -8.99 13.41 10.83
C ALA A 231 -8.43 14.80 11.16
N GLN A 232 -9.14 15.86 10.76
CA GLN A 232 -8.76 17.24 11.04
C GLN A 232 -8.80 17.54 12.53
N ALA A 233 -9.90 17.19 13.21
CA ALA A 233 -10.02 17.36 14.65
C ALA A 233 -8.92 16.59 15.41
N ALA A 234 -8.66 15.34 15.01
CA ALA A 234 -7.60 14.55 15.61
C ALA A 234 -6.20 15.15 15.38
N LEU A 235 -5.96 15.79 14.23
CA LEU A 235 -4.69 16.49 13.95
C LEU A 235 -4.51 17.72 14.85
N GLU A 236 -5.57 18.50 15.02
CA GLU A 236 -5.58 19.68 15.88
C GLU A 236 -5.36 19.31 17.36
N ASP A 237 -5.89 18.18 17.80
CA ASP A 237 -5.72 17.68 19.17
C ASP A 237 -4.29 17.23 19.46
N VAL A 238 -3.61 16.57 18.51
CA VAL A 238 -2.25 16.02 18.72
C VAL A 238 -1.14 17.07 18.55
N GLN A 239 -1.48 18.24 18.01
CA GLN A 239 -0.57 19.37 17.85
C GLN A 239 -0.62 20.37 19.03
N GLN A 240 -1.57 20.21 19.96
CA GLN A 240 -1.65 20.97 21.22
C GLN A 240 -0.71 20.41 22.28
#